data_AF-A0A7V9DHK0-F1
#
_entry.id   AF-A0A7V9DHK0-F1
#
_cell.length_a   1.000
_cell.length_b   1.000
_cell.length_c   1.000
_cell.angle_alpha   90.00
_cell.angle_beta   90.00
_cell.angle_gamma   90.00
#
_symmetry.space_group_name_H-M   'P 1'
#
loop_
_entity.id
_entity.type
_entity.pdbx_description
1 polymer ?
#
loop_
_entity_poly.entity_id
_entity_poly.type
_entity_poly.pdbx_seq_one_letter_code
_entity_poly.pdbx_strand_id
1 'polypeptide(L)'
;MPPPSSASLSQNRRVTVQAEEVAERAPAGAAPAFRRVLLKLSGESLMGDHPYGIDRRTVASIAEEIVGVQAEGLELAIVVGGGNIYRGMAAAADGMDRATADYAGMLATVLNALALQDALERAGADTRVLSALEVSEVAEPYIRRRAMRHLEKGRVVIFAAGTGNPFFTTDTAAALRALEIGAEAILMGKNRTNGVYDGDPQDDPGATFLPELTHLEAIERGLRVMDTTALSLCMENRLPIYVFELAAGNILRVARGERVGTIISSPRTQPAEKET
;
A
#
# COMPACT_ATOMS: atom_id res chain seq x y z
N MET A 1 18.07 66.04 51.85
CA MET A 1 16.83 65.38 52.30
C MET A 1 16.41 64.38 51.21
N PRO A 2 16.00 63.15 51.54
CA PRO A 2 15.11 62.31 50.73
C PRO A 2 13.63 62.71 51.04
N PRO A 3 12.58 61.98 50.62
CA PRO A 3 12.43 60.87 49.65
C PRO A 3 11.51 61.34 48.47
N PRO A 4 10.75 60.51 47.71
CA PRO A 4 10.70 59.05 47.50
C PRO A 4 11.11 58.71 46.03
N SER A 5 10.63 57.69 45.27
CA SER A 5 9.59 56.65 45.42
C SER A 5 9.87 55.37 44.61
N SER A 6 8.97 54.40 44.80
CA SER A 6 8.82 53.06 44.20
C SER A 6 8.43 52.99 42.71
N ALA A 7 8.92 51.95 42.03
CA ALA A 7 8.07 50.83 41.59
C ALA A 7 8.93 49.59 41.29
N SER A 8 8.50 48.41 41.74
CA SER A 8 9.00 47.13 41.26
C SER A 8 8.06 46.56 40.20
N LEU A 9 8.58 45.74 39.29
CA LEU A 9 7.85 44.62 38.71
C LEU A 9 8.83 43.66 38.04
N SER A 10 8.89 42.44 38.55
CA SER A 10 9.54 41.30 37.90
C SER A 10 8.50 40.57 37.04
N GLN A 11 8.92 40.04 35.88
CA GLN A 11 8.29 38.82 35.32
C GLN A 11 9.11 38.16 34.21
N ASN A 12 9.08 36.83 34.23
CA ASN A 12 9.20 35.90 33.10
C ASN A 12 10.40 36.05 32.14
N ARG A 13 11.54 35.47 32.55
CA ARG A 13 12.38 34.76 31.56
C ARG A 13 11.54 33.64 30.94
N ARG A 14 11.40 33.64 29.61
CA ARG A 14 10.88 32.47 28.88
C ARG A 14 11.85 31.30 29.06
N VAL A 15 11.34 30.14 29.49
CA VAL A 15 12.06 28.87 29.39
C VAL A 15 11.78 28.31 28.00
N THR A 16 12.80 28.30 27.13
CA THR A 16 12.71 27.65 25.83
C THR A 16 12.94 26.15 26.04
N VAL A 17 11.87 25.36 26.04
CA VAL A 17 11.99 23.90 26.05
C VAL A 17 12.30 23.44 24.63
N GLN A 18 13.47 22.83 24.42
CA GLN A 18 13.78 22.16 23.16
C GLN A 18 13.10 20.79 23.16
N ALA A 19 12.25 20.54 22.16
CA ALA A 19 11.60 19.25 21.96
C ALA A 19 12.45 18.37 21.05
N GLU A 20 13.43 17.68 21.63
CA GLU A 20 14.14 16.56 20.99
C GLU A 20 13.71 15.25 21.65
N GLU A 21 12.47 14.81 21.38
CA GLU A 21 12.11 13.40 21.60
C GLU A 21 12.66 12.57 20.43
N VAL A 22 13.78 11.92 20.67
CA VAL A 22 14.48 11.09 19.68
C VAL A 22 13.66 9.84 19.42
N ALA A 23 13.10 9.73 18.20
CA ALA A 23 12.46 8.50 17.74
C ALA A 23 13.45 7.33 17.82
N GLU A 24 13.11 6.31 18.61
CA GLU A 24 13.97 5.17 18.88
C GLU A 24 14.21 4.37 17.59
N ARG A 25 15.43 4.49 17.03
CA ARG A 25 15.80 3.77 15.81
C ARG A 25 15.87 2.28 16.09
N ALA A 26 15.01 1.52 15.43
CA ALA A 26 15.09 0.06 15.40
C ALA A 26 16.51 -0.40 14.99
N PRO A 27 17.08 -1.43 15.65
CA PRO A 27 18.45 -1.85 15.40
C PRO A 27 18.60 -2.43 13.99
N ALA A 28 19.65 -2.00 13.27
CA ALA A 28 19.99 -2.58 11.98
C ALA A 28 20.31 -4.08 12.14
N GLY A 29 19.54 -4.94 11.48
CA GLY A 29 19.57 -6.39 11.68
C GLY A 29 18.39 -6.96 12.48
N ALA A 30 17.40 -6.13 12.86
CA ALA A 30 16.07 -6.65 13.21
C ALA A 30 15.47 -7.42 12.02
N ALA A 31 14.87 -8.59 12.27
CA ALA A 31 14.11 -9.32 11.26
C ALA A 31 12.85 -8.53 10.87
N PRO A 32 12.33 -8.68 9.63
CA PRO A 32 11.10 -8.01 9.21
C PRO A 32 9.93 -8.41 10.10
N ALA A 33 8.99 -7.48 10.33
CA ALA A 33 7.82 -7.70 11.18
C ALA A 33 6.80 -8.68 10.57
N PHE A 34 6.98 -9.03 9.31
CA PHE A 34 6.18 -9.99 8.55
C PHE A 34 7.12 -10.98 7.85
N ARG A 35 6.70 -12.24 7.75
CA ARG A 35 7.33 -13.21 6.86
C ARG A 35 6.86 -13.02 5.42
N ARG A 36 5.58 -12.65 5.20
CA ARG A 36 4.98 -12.49 3.87
C ARG A 36 3.98 -11.34 3.81
N VAL A 37 4.12 -10.43 2.84
CA VAL A 37 3.15 -9.34 2.59
C VAL A 37 2.80 -9.21 1.11
N LEU A 38 1.70 -8.53 0.83
CA LEU A 38 1.33 -8.10 -0.53
C LEU A 38 1.42 -6.58 -0.65
N LEU A 39 2.34 -6.09 -1.48
CA LEU A 39 2.46 -4.68 -1.85
C LEU A 39 1.44 -4.34 -2.95
N LYS A 40 0.48 -3.46 -2.65
CA LYS A 40 -0.43 -2.90 -3.64
C LYS A 40 0.09 -1.55 -4.11
N LEU A 41 0.39 -1.48 -5.40
CA LEU A 41 0.73 -0.26 -6.14
C LEU A 41 -0.49 0.18 -6.97
N SER A 42 -0.66 1.50 -7.17
CA SER A 42 -1.60 2.00 -8.18
C SER A 42 -0.99 1.85 -9.58
N GLY A 43 -1.71 2.23 -10.64
CA GLY A 43 -1.04 2.38 -11.94
C GLY A 43 -0.27 3.71 -11.97
N GLU A 44 -0.90 4.71 -11.38
CA GLU A 44 -0.46 6.09 -11.21
C GLU A 44 0.87 6.21 -10.47
N SER A 45 1.21 5.27 -9.58
CA SER A 45 2.51 5.20 -8.90
C SER A 45 3.68 4.85 -9.82
N LEU A 46 3.42 4.47 -11.07
CA LEU A 46 4.47 4.23 -12.07
C LEU A 46 4.67 5.40 -13.04
N MET A 47 3.89 6.49 -12.95
CA MET A 47 3.95 7.60 -13.91
C MET A 47 5.06 8.63 -13.60
N GLY A 48 5.53 8.71 -12.37
CA GLY A 48 6.33 9.84 -11.90
C GLY A 48 5.60 11.17 -12.13
N ASP A 49 6.26 12.13 -12.78
CA ASP A 49 5.68 13.42 -13.19
C ASP A 49 4.94 13.38 -14.54
N HIS A 50 4.85 12.22 -15.22
CA HIS A 50 4.16 12.12 -16.49
C HIS A 50 2.62 12.10 -16.33
N PRO A 51 1.86 12.67 -17.28
CA PRO A 51 0.38 12.61 -17.25
C PRO A 51 -0.18 11.23 -17.61
N TYR A 52 0.65 10.34 -18.18
CA TYR A 52 0.28 9.05 -18.73
C TYR A 52 1.51 8.14 -18.86
N GLY A 53 1.32 6.81 -18.86
CA GLY A 53 2.35 5.83 -19.20
C GLY A 53 3.20 5.37 -18.02
N ILE A 54 4.50 5.14 -18.25
CA ILE A 54 5.43 4.59 -17.26
C ILE A 54 6.73 5.41 -17.29
N ASP A 55 7.09 6.05 -16.17
CA ASP A 55 8.42 6.61 -15.95
C ASP A 55 9.38 5.51 -15.45
N ARG A 56 10.44 5.28 -16.22
CA ARG A 56 11.48 4.29 -15.89
C ARG A 56 12.23 4.60 -14.61
N ARG A 57 12.38 5.88 -14.21
CA ARG A 57 13.08 6.26 -12.98
C ARG A 57 12.26 5.89 -11.74
N THR A 58 10.97 6.22 -11.76
CA THR A 58 10.01 5.87 -10.71
C THR A 58 9.92 4.35 -10.53
N VAL A 59 9.78 3.58 -11.63
CA VAL A 59 9.77 2.11 -11.54
C VAL A 59 11.09 1.54 -11.02
N ALA A 60 12.24 2.09 -11.43
CA ALA A 60 13.55 1.67 -10.92
C ALA A 60 13.70 1.94 -9.40
N SER A 61 13.30 3.11 -8.92
CA SER A 61 13.35 3.44 -7.49
C SER A 61 12.44 2.53 -6.65
N ILE A 62 11.26 2.17 -7.18
CA ILE A 62 10.35 1.21 -6.54
C ILE A 62 10.98 -0.20 -6.52
N ALA A 63 11.64 -0.61 -7.60
CA ALA A 63 12.35 -1.89 -7.68
C ALA A 63 13.54 -1.97 -6.68
N GLU A 64 14.30 -0.89 -6.53
CA GLU A 64 15.40 -0.79 -5.56
C GLU A 64 14.90 -0.93 -4.10
N GLU A 65 13.78 -0.29 -3.73
CA GLU A 65 13.16 -0.50 -2.41
C GLU A 65 12.69 -1.94 -2.20
N ILE A 66 12.07 -2.55 -3.22
CA ILE A 66 11.58 -3.93 -3.17
C ILE A 66 12.73 -4.91 -2.95
N VAL A 67 13.87 -4.74 -3.66
CA VAL A 67 15.07 -5.55 -3.45
C VAL A 67 15.63 -5.35 -2.04
N GLY A 68 15.60 -4.11 -1.52
CA GLY A 68 15.96 -3.81 -0.14
C GLY A 68 15.12 -4.57 0.90
N VAL A 69 13.81 -4.73 0.67
CA VAL A 69 12.90 -5.52 1.52
C VAL A 69 13.14 -7.02 1.37
N GLN A 70 13.30 -7.50 0.14
CA GLN A 70 13.58 -8.91 -0.17
C GLN A 70 14.86 -9.39 0.52
N ALA A 71 15.89 -8.53 0.59
CA ALA A 71 17.17 -8.81 1.24
C ALA A 71 17.06 -9.10 2.75
N GLU A 72 15.98 -8.68 3.42
CA GLU A 72 15.71 -9.00 4.83
C GLU A 72 15.02 -10.37 5.02
N GLY A 73 14.81 -11.12 3.93
CA GLY A 73 14.20 -12.45 3.95
C GLY A 73 12.67 -12.46 3.87
N LEU A 74 12.04 -11.30 3.61
CA LEU A 74 10.59 -11.18 3.46
C LEU A 74 10.12 -11.74 2.11
N GLU A 75 9.06 -12.55 2.14
CA GLU A 75 8.38 -13.08 0.96
C GLU A 75 7.42 -12.03 0.36
N LEU A 76 7.84 -11.31 -0.67
CA LEU A 76 7.05 -10.24 -1.27
C LEU A 76 6.19 -10.70 -2.47
N ALA A 77 4.88 -10.44 -2.38
CA ALA A 77 4.01 -10.39 -3.55
C ALA A 77 3.60 -8.95 -3.89
N ILE A 78 3.20 -8.70 -5.13
CA ILE A 78 2.83 -7.38 -5.65
C ILE A 78 1.51 -7.47 -6.43
N VAL A 79 0.61 -6.49 -6.28
CA VAL A 79 -0.47 -6.18 -7.22
C VAL A 79 -0.29 -4.76 -7.72
N VAL A 80 -0.42 -4.55 -9.03
CA VAL A 80 -0.25 -3.23 -9.66
C VAL A 80 -1.52 -2.78 -10.39
N GLY A 81 -1.88 -1.51 -10.23
CA GLY A 81 -3.00 -0.89 -10.94
C GLY A 81 -2.74 -0.70 -12.44
N GLY A 82 -3.74 -0.23 -13.19
CA GLY A 82 -3.65 0.01 -14.64
C GLY A 82 -3.97 1.45 -15.09
N GLY A 83 -4.37 2.34 -14.18
CA GLY A 83 -4.94 3.66 -14.51
C GLY A 83 -3.98 4.71 -15.09
N ASN A 84 -2.69 4.40 -15.14
CA ASN A 84 -1.66 5.12 -15.90
C ASN A 84 -1.67 4.81 -17.41
N ILE A 85 -2.16 3.63 -17.82
CA ILE A 85 -2.26 3.20 -19.22
C ILE A 85 -3.73 3.18 -19.68
N TYR A 86 -4.67 2.84 -18.79
CA TYR A 86 -6.08 2.71 -19.15
C TYR A 86 -7.02 3.09 -17.99
N ARG A 87 -7.80 4.16 -18.15
CA ARG A 87 -8.79 4.66 -17.18
C ARG A 87 -10.19 4.20 -17.56
N GLY A 88 -10.50 2.94 -17.31
CA GLY A 88 -11.72 2.29 -17.83
C GLY A 88 -13.06 2.95 -17.48
N MET A 89 -13.15 3.71 -16.38
CA MET A 89 -14.38 4.46 -16.08
C MET A 89 -14.63 5.62 -17.04
N ALA A 90 -13.59 6.22 -17.64
CA ALA A 90 -13.75 7.23 -18.68
C ALA A 90 -14.24 6.58 -19.98
N ALA A 91 -13.57 5.53 -20.45
CA ALA A 91 -13.96 4.81 -21.67
C ALA A 91 -15.39 4.22 -21.61
N ALA A 92 -15.82 3.75 -20.42
CA ALA A 92 -17.20 3.29 -20.21
C ALA A 92 -18.21 4.45 -20.21
N ALA A 93 -17.84 5.64 -19.70
CA ALA A 93 -18.66 6.85 -19.82
C ALA A 93 -18.75 7.36 -21.27
N ASP A 94 -17.70 7.17 -22.06
CA ASP A 94 -17.64 7.45 -23.51
C ASP A 94 -18.40 6.41 -24.36
N GLY A 95 -19.13 5.47 -23.73
CA GLY A 95 -20.04 4.53 -24.39
C GLY A 95 -19.48 3.14 -24.67
N MET A 96 -18.29 2.79 -24.17
CA MET A 96 -17.79 1.41 -24.22
C MET A 96 -18.57 0.51 -23.24
N ASP A 97 -18.82 -0.75 -23.63
CA ASP A 97 -19.31 -1.76 -22.69
C ASP A 97 -18.37 -1.87 -21.47
N ARG A 98 -18.96 -1.96 -20.27
CA ARG A 98 -18.20 -1.95 -19.01
C ARG A 98 -17.30 -3.17 -18.87
N ALA A 99 -17.74 -4.35 -19.30
CA ALA A 99 -16.92 -5.56 -19.20
C ALA A 99 -15.70 -5.49 -20.14
N THR A 100 -15.91 -5.01 -21.37
CA THR A 100 -14.87 -4.72 -22.36
C THR A 100 -13.85 -3.71 -21.83
N ALA A 101 -14.31 -2.64 -21.18
CA ALA A 101 -13.43 -1.66 -20.54
C ALA A 101 -12.61 -2.27 -19.38
N ASP A 102 -13.24 -3.08 -18.51
CA ASP A 102 -12.51 -3.74 -17.42
C ASP A 102 -11.46 -4.74 -17.94
N TYR A 103 -11.70 -5.45 -19.05
CA TYR A 103 -10.69 -6.30 -19.69
C TYR A 103 -9.51 -5.49 -20.26
N ALA A 104 -9.75 -4.33 -20.88
CA ALA A 104 -8.67 -3.43 -21.29
C ALA A 104 -7.86 -2.91 -20.08
N GLY A 105 -8.53 -2.63 -18.96
CA GLY A 105 -7.90 -2.32 -17.67
C GLY A 105 -7.05 -3.48 -17.12
N MET A 106 -7.53 -4.72 -17.22
CA MET A 106 -6.76 -5.91 -16.84
C MET A 106 -5.49 -6.06 -17.69
N LEU A 107 -5.58 -5.88 -19.02
CA LEU A 107 -4.40 -5.92 -19.90
C LEU A 107 -3.40 -4.79 -19.58
N ALA A 108 -3.86 -3.60 -19.21
CA ALA A 108 -2.99 -2.52 -18.73
C ALA A 108 -2.18 -2.91 -17.47
N THR A 109 -2.74 -3.71 -16.55
CA THR A 109 -1.96 -4.22 -15.40
C THR A 109 -0.88 -5.23 -15.83
N VAL A 110 -1.06 -5.98 -16.92
CA VAL A 110 -0.03 -6.89 -17.46
C VAL A 110 1.15 -6.09 -18.01
N LEU A 111 0.88 -4.99 -18.74
CA LEU A 111 1.94 -4.10 -19.24
C LEU A 111 2.77 -3.48 -18.10
N ASN A 112 2.11 -3.05 -17.02
CA ASN A 112 2.80 -2.56 -15.81
C ASN A 112 3.59 -3.66 -15.10
N ALA A 113 3.06 -4.88 -15.02
CA ALA A 113 3.76 -6.02 -14.40
C ALA A 113 5.05 -6.40 -15.15
N LEU A 114 5.05 -6.33 -16.48
CA LEU A 114 6.25 -6.54 -17.30
C LEU A 114 7.30 -5.45 -17.11
N ALA A 115 6.89 -4.18 -17.03
CA ALA A 115 7.80 -3.07 -16.77
C ALA A 115 8.43 -3.15 -15.36
N LEU A 116 7.65 -3.57 -14.36
CA LEU A 116 8.14 -3.80 -13.00
C LEU A 116 9.05 -5.04 -12.92
N GLN A 117 8.75 -6.10 -13.68
CA GLN A 117 9.63 -7.27 -13.83
C GLN A 117 11.01 -6.89 -14.37
N ASP A 118 11.08 -6.18 -15.51
CA ASP A 118 12.36 -5.75 -16.11
C ASP A 118 13.19 -4.88 -15.15
N ALA A 119 12.55 -3.97 -14.39
CA ALA A 119 13.23 -3.16 -13.39
C ALA A 119 13.76 -3.98 -12.19
N LEU A 120 12.97 -4.92 -11.68
CA LEU A 120 13.35 -5.80 -10.57
C LEU A 120 14.45 -6.78 -10.95
N GLU A 121 14.41 -7.35 -12.15
CA GLU A 121 15.43 -8.27 -12.65
C GLU A 121 16.75 -7.53 -12.94
N ARG A 122 16.69 -6.25 -13.39
CA ARG A 122 17.86 -5.36 -13.45
C ARG A 122 18.44 -5.03 -12.07
N ALA A 123 17.58 -4.90 -11.06
CA ALA A 123 17.98 -4.68 -9.67
C ALA A 123 18.46 -5.96 -8.95
N GLY A 124 18.37 -7.13 -9.61
CA GLY A 124 18.92 -8.41 -9.14
C GLY A 124 17.92 -9.37 -8.49
N ALA A 125 16.62 -9.06 -8.47
CA ALA A 125 15.59 -9.97 -7.95
C ALA A 125 15.20 -11.05 -8.98
N ASP A 126 15.09 -12.30 -8.53
CA ASP A 126 14.41 -13.37 -9.27
C ASP A 126 12.88 -13.13 -9.15
N THR A 127 12.21 -12.74 -10.24
CA THR A 127 10.75 -12.40 -10.23
C THR A 127 9.89 -13.42 -10.95
N ARG A 128 8.57 -13.44 -10.74
CA ARG A 128 7.61 -14.09 -11.65
C ARG A 128 6.29 -13.33 -11.77
N VAL A 129 5.90 -12.97 -13.00
CA VAL A 129 4.57 -12.44 -13.32
C VAL A 129 3.57 -13.58 -13.44
N LEU A 130 2.50 -13.53 -12.64
CA LEU A 130 1.39 -14.48 -12.61
C LEU A 130 0.08 -13.76 -13.00
N SER A 131 -0.50 -14.11 -14.14
CA SER A 131 -1.69 -13.44 -14.67
C SER A 131 -2.98 -14.19 -14.34
N ALA A 132 -4.03 -13.46 -13.97
CA ALA A 132 -5.39 -14.00 -13.77
C ALA A 132 -6.14 -14.28 -15.09
N LEU A 133 -5.71 -13.67 -16.20
CA LEU A 133 -6.11 -14.02 -17.56
C LEU A 133 -4.98 -14.82 -18.22
N GLU A 134 -5.30 -15.78 -19.09
CA GLU A 134 -4.29 -16.51 -19.83
C GLU A 134 -3.68 -15.61 -20.92
N VAL A 135 -2.39 -15.28 -20.76
CA VAL A 135 -1.61 -14.50 -21.74
C VAL A 135 -0.35 -15.29 -22.05
N SER A 136 -0.51 -16.28 -22.93
CA SER A 136 0.54 -17.21 -23.37
C SER A 136 1.80 -16.48 -23.82
N GLU A 137 2.95 -17.12 -23.62
CA GLU A 137 4.30 -16.62 -23.92
C GLU A 137 4.73 -15.32 -23.20
N VAL A 138 3.82 -14.64 -22.47
CA VAL A 138 4.07 -13.37 -21.77
C VAL A 138 4.08 -13.53 -20.25
N ALA A 139 3.14 -14.30 -19.67
CA ALA A 139 3.01 -14.49 -18.23
C ALA A 139 2.64 -15.94 -17.87
N GLU A 140 3.04 -16.40 -16.68
CA GLU A 140 2.54 -17.67 -16.17
C GLU A 140 1.06 -17.52 -15.76
N PRO A 141 0.18 -18.50 -16.02
CA PRO A 141 -1.19 -18.47 -15.50
C PRO A 141 -1.19 -18.59 -13.97
N TYR A 142 -2.03 -17.81 -13.29
CA TYR A 142 -2.08 -17.82 -11.84
C TYR A 142 -2.57 -19.17 -11.29
N ILE A 143 -1.69 -19.84 -10.55
CA ILE A 143 -2.00 -21.03 -9.78
C ILE A 143 -1.50 -20.80 -8.36
N ARG A 144 -2.41 -20.72 -7.38
CA ARG A 144 -2.13 -20.47 -5.95
C ARG A 144 -0.92 -21.27 -5.42
N ARG A 145 -0.89 -22.58 -5.68
CA ARG A 145 0.20 -23.48 -5.23
C ARG A 145 1.55 -23.17 -5.89
N ARG A 146 1.55 -22.58 -7.09
CA ARG A 146 2.77 -22.16 -7.78
C ARG A 146 3.25 -20.79 -7.29
N ALA A 147 2.34 -19.85 -7.03
CA ALA A 147 2.66 -18.56 -6.40
C ALA A 147 3.36 -18.77 -5.04
N MET A 148 2.76 -19.58 -4.17
CA MET A 148 3.37 -20.05 -2.92
C MET A 148 4.79 -20.60 -3.15
N ARG A 149 4.97 -21.48 -4.15
CA ARG A 149 6.26 -22.13 -4.42
C ARG A 149 7.31 -21.23 -5.07
N HIS A 150 6.93 -20.06 -5.60
CA HIS A 150 7.86 -19.01 -6.01
C HIS A 150 8.26 -18.15 -4.79
N LEU A 151 7.29 -17.74 -3.95
CA LEU A 151 7.54 -16.99 -2.70
C LEU A 151 8.44 -17.76 -1.72
N GLU A 152 8.19 -19.06 -1.53
CA GLU A 152 9.04 -19.99 -0.74
C GLU A 152 10.50 -20.09 -1.23
N LYS A 153 10.81 -19.58 -2.42
CA LYS A 153 12.17 -19.53 -2.99
C LYS A 153 12.77 -18.12 -2.93
N GLY A 154 12.15 -17.19 -2.20
CA GLY A 154 12.55 -15.80 -2.10
C GLY A 154 12.24 -14.97 -3.36
N ARG A 155 11.38 -15.45 -4.27
CA ARG A 155 11.07 -14.75 -5.53
C ARG A 155 9.99 -13.70 -5.34
N VAL A 156 10.15 -12.54 -5.96
CA VAL A 156 9.09 -11.52 -6.01
C VAL A 156 8.00 -11.98 -6.97
N VAL A 157 6.77 -12.12 -6.48
CA VAL A 157 5.62 -12.54 -7.31
C VAL A 157 4.76 -11.34 -7.68
N ILE A 158 4.60 -11.07 -8.97
CA ILE A 158 3.80 -9.95 -9.48
C ILE A 158 2.48 -10.50 -10.02
N PHE A 159 1.37 -10.14 -9.41
CA PHE A 159 0.03 -10.52 -9.86
C PHE A 159 -0.52 -9.52 -10.87
N ALA A 160 -0.88 -10.03 -12.06
CA ALA A 160 -1.43 -9.27 -13.17
C ALA A 160 -2.86 -9.71 -13.52
N ALA A 161 -3.55 -8.87 -14.31
CA ALA A 161 -4.97 -9.02 -14.68
C ALA A 161 -5.95 -9.08 -13.48
N GLY A 162 -5.54 -8.64 -12.29
CA GLY A 162 -6.39 -8.51 -11.11
C GLY A 162 -7.09 -9.81 -10.68
N THR A 163 -8.42 -9.77 -10.64
CA THR A 163 -9.28 -10.93 -10.33
C THR A 163 -9.53 -11.84 -11.56
N GLY A 164 -9.17 -11.40 -12.77
CA GLY A 164 -9.57 -12.02 -14.03
C GLY A 164 -11.04 -11.80 -14.42
N ASN A 165 -11.77 -11.00 -13.63
CA ASN A 165 -13.22 -10.81 -13.77
C ASN A 165 -13.58 -9.31 -13.81
N PRO A 166 -14.43 -8.86 -14.76
CA PRO A 166 -14.97 -7.49 -14.76
C PRO A 166 -15.71 -7.09 -13.48
N PHE A 167 -16.02 -5.80 -13.36
CA PHE A 167 -16.69 -5.15 -12.21
C PHE A 167 -15.91 -5.14 -10.89
N PHE A 168 -14.78 -5.86 -10.80
CA PHE A 168 -13.87 -5.84 -9.64
C PHE A 168 -12.69 -4.89 -9.82
N THR A 169 -12.13 -4.39 -8.71
CA THR A 169 -10.98 -3.47 -8.76
C THR A 169 -9.65 -4.21 -8.56
N THR A 170 -8.53 -3.49 -8.71
CA THR A 170 -7.21 -4.00 -8.32
C THR A 170 -7.00 -4.02 -6.80
N ASP A 171 -7.81 -3.28 -6.03
CA ASP A 171 -7.84 -3.39 -4.57
C ASP A 171 -8.56 -4.67 -4.13
N THR A 172 -9.66 -5.05 -4.80
CA THR A 172 -10.31 -6.37 -4.57
C THR A 172 -9.37 -7.52 -4.95
N ALA A 173 -8.60 -7.36 -6.03
CA ALA A 173 -7.56 -8.31 -6.40
C ALA A 173 -6.43 -8.41 -5.36
N ALA A 174 -5.99 -7.28 -4.78
CA ALA A 174 -4.99 -7.27 -3.72
C ALA A 174 -5.46 -8.02 -2.47
N ALA A 175 -6.69 -7.77 -2.01
CA ALA A 175 -7.30 -8.50 -0.90
C ALA A 175 -7.40 -10.01 -1.18
N LEU A 176 -7.93 -10.40 -2.34
CA LEU A 176 -8.04 -11.81 -2.74
C LEU A 176 -6.68 -12.52 -2.78
N ARG A 177 -5.70 -11.96 -3.50
CA ARG A 177 -4.38 -12.59 -3.68
C ARG A 177 -3.61 -12.66 -2.37
N ALA A 178 -3.73 -11.65 -1.50
CA ALA A 178 -3.09 -11.64 -0.18
C ALA A 178 -3.61 -12.78 0.71
N LEU A 179 -4.93 -13.00 0.75
CA LEU A 179 -5.54 -14.11 1.47
C LEU A 179 -5.16 -15.47 0.87
N GLU A 180 -5.16 -15.60 -0.46
CA GLU A 180 -4.76 -16.84 -1.12
C GLU A 180 -3.30 -17.22 -0.80
N ILE A 181 -2.35 -16.28 -0.85
CA ILE A 181 -0.97 -16.58 -0.45
C ILE A 181 -0.75 -16.62 1.06
N GLY A 182 -1.75 -16.31 1.89
CA GLY A 182 -1.56 -16.19 3.34
C GLY A 182 -0.49 -15.15 3.69
N ALA A 183 -0.63 -13.94 3.14
CA ALA A 183 0.10 -12.76 3.56
C ALA A 183 -0.41 -12.28 4.92
N GLU A 184 0.48 -11.67 5.71
CA GLU A 184 0.20 -11.18 7.06
C GLU A 184 -0.27 -9.72 7.06
N ALA A 185 -0.03 -8.97 5.97
CA ALA A 185 -0.51 -7.61 5.74
C ALA A 185 -0.62 -7.29 4.24
N ILE A 186 -1.48 -6.31 3.91
CA ILE A 186 -1.43 -5.57 2.65
C ILE A 186 -0.68 -4.26 2.89
N LEU A 187 0.38 -4.02 2.13
CA LEU A 187 1.12 -2.76 2.13
C LEU A 187 0.61 -1.92 0.96
N MET A 188 -0.12 -0.84 1.23
CA MET A 188 -0.73 0.00 0.20
C MET A 188 0.02 1.32 0.02
N GLY A 189 0.84 1.38 -1.02
CA GLY A 189 1.49 2.61 -1.44
C GLY A 189 0.48 3.57 -2.09
N LYS A 190 0.39 4.80 -1.57
CA LYS A 190 -0.35 5.92 -2.15
C LYS A 190 0.63 6.95 -2.71
N ASN A 191 0.24 7.64 -3.78
CA ASN A 191 0.94 8.83 -4.26
C ASN A 191 0.41 10.06 -3.50
N ARG A 192 1.30 10.94 -3.03
CA ARG A 192 0.96 12.28 -2.52
C ARG A 192 0.03 12.33 -1.29
N THR A 193 -0.19 11.19 -0.61
CA THR A 193 -0.90 11.15 0.68
C THR A 193 -0.14 10.22 1.64
N ASN A 194 0.18 10.71 2.83
CA ASN A 194 0.93 9.98 3.86
C ASN A 194 0.14 8.82 4.52
N GLY A 195 -1.19 8.78 4.36
CA GLY A 195 -2.07 7.74 4.85
C GLY A 195 -3.54 8.06 4.56
N VAL A 196 -4.41 7.83 5.54
CA VAL A 196 -5.86 8.07 5.47
C VAL A 196 -6.23 9.31 6.31
N TYR A 197 -7.19 10.06 5.79
CA TYR A 197 -7.79 11.24 6.41
C TYR A 197 -9.29 11.03 6.56
N ASP A 198 -9.95 11.83 7.40
CA ASP A 198 -11.41 11.83 7.54
C ASP A 198 -12.16 12.60 6.45
N GLY A 199 -11.49 13.55 5.79
CA GLY A 199 -11.91 14.18 4.52
C GLY A 199 -10.92 13.92 3.38
N ASP A 200 -11.08 14.60 2.25
CA ASP A 200 -10.02 14.70 1.23
C ASP A 200 -9.14 15.91 1.56
N PRO A 201 -7.85 15.75 1.92
CA PRO A 201 -6.97 16.89 2.19
C PRO A 201 -6.68 17.79 0.98
N GLN A 202 -7.15 17.43 -0.22
CA GLN A 202 -7.11 18.29 -1.41
C GLN A 202 -8.35 19.18 -1.55
N ASP A 203 -9.52 18.73 -1.07
CA ASP A 203 -10.80 19.47 -1.14
C ASP A 203 -11.15 20.17 0.20
N ASP A 204 -10.74 19.59 1.33
CA ASP A 204 -11.01 20.05 2.69
C ASP A 204 -9.71 20.29 3.48
N PRO A 205 -9.30 21.56 3.68
CA PRO A 205 -8.16 21.92 4.53
C PRO A 205 -8.32 21.58 6.03
N GLY A 206 -9.53 21.20 6.48
CA GLY A 206 -9.81 20.70 7.83
C GLY A 206 -9.59 19.20 8.00
N ALA A 207 -9.35 18.45 6.92
CA ALA A 207 -9.19 17.01 6.95
C ALA A 207 -8.06 16.57 7.91
N THR A 208 -8.42 15.77 8.91
CA THR A 208 -7.52 15.29 9.96
C THR A 208 -6.96 13.92 9.61
N PHE A 209 -5.65 13.77 9.76
CA PHE A 209 -4.93 12.51 9.54
C PHE A 209 -5.30 11.48 10.62
N LEU A 210 -5.55 10.24 10.20
CA LEU A 210 -5.99 9.15 11.08
C LEU A 210 -4.88 8.07 11.17
N PRO A 211 -4.16 7.90 12.29
CA PRO A 211 -3.04 6.96 12.39
C PRO A 211 -3.46 5.50 12.52
N GLU A 212 -4.62 5.23 13.13
CA GLU A 212 -5.18 3.88 13.32
C GLU A 212 -6.69 3.88 13.04
N LEU A 213 -7.17 2.85 12.34
CA LEU A 213 -8.59 2.59 12.11
C LEU A 213 -8.91 1.11 12.36
N THR A 214 -10.17 0.80 12.68
CA THR A 214 -10.74 -0.51 12.32
C THR A 214 -11.24 -0.52 10.88
N HIS A 215 -11.35 -1.72 10.30
CA HIS A 215 -11.99 -1.88 8.98
C HIS A 215 -13.44 -1.40 9.00
N LEU A 216 -14.16 -1.61 10.11
CA LEU A 216 -15.56 -1.21 10.24
C LEU A 216 -15.72 0.31 10.21
N GLU A 217 -14.92 1.06 10.99
CA GLU A 217 -14.94 2.52 10.95
C GLU A 217 -14.60 3.07 9.56
N ALA A 218 -13.67 2.43 8.83
CA ALA A 218 -13.34 2.82 7.47
C ALA A 218 -14.50 2.58 6.48
N ILE A 219 -15.29 1.52 6.68
CA ILE A 219 -16.53 1.24 5.90
C ILE A 219 -17.64 2.23 6.27
N GLU A 220 -17.96 2.38 7.57
CA GLU A 220 -19.06 3.20 8.07
C GLU A 220 -18.88 4.69 7.75
N ARG A 221 -17.63 5.17 7.78
CA ARG A 221 -17.27 6.56 7.43
C ARG A 221 -17.01 6.76 5.93
N GLY A 222 -17.09 5.72 5.11
CA GLY A 222 -16.88 5.79 3.65
C GLY A 222 -15.47 6.22 3.23
N LEU A 223 -14.45 5.93 4.05
CA LEU A 223 -13.09 6.43 3.82
C LEU A 223 -12.47 5.78 2.58
N ARG A 224 -11.83 6.59 1.72
CA ARG A 224 -11.33 6.19 0.39
C ARG A 224 -10.01 5.41 0.44
N VAL A 225 -10.00 4.36 1.26
CA VAL A 225 -8.92 3.40 1.49
C VAL A 225 -8.79 2.46 0.28
N MET A 226 -9.86 1.72 0.01
CA MET A 226 -10.06 0.70 -1.02
C MET A 226 -11.54 0.73 -1.42
N ASP A 227 -11.96 -0.07 -2.40
CA ASP A 227 -13.40 -0.34 -2.56
C ASP A 227 -13.97 -1.14 -1.36
N THR A 228 -15.27 -0.99 -1.09
CA THR A 228 -15.94 -1.64 0.03
C THR A 228 -15.88 -3.16 -0.03
N THR A 229 -15.88 -3.77 -1.21
CA THR A 229 -15.81 -5.24 -1.36
C THR A 229 -14.44 -5.76 -0.89
N ALA A 230 -13.36 -5.09 -1.28
CA ALA A 230 -12.01 -5.41 -0.81
C ALA A 230 -11.83 -5.16 0.68
N LEU A 231 -12.38 -4.04 1.19
CA LEU A 231 -12.26 -3.65 2.59
C LEU A 231 -13.03 -4.61 3.52
N SER A 232 -14.23 -5.05 3.11
CA SER A 232 -14.99 -6.12 3.80
C SER A 232 -14.27 -7.46 3.75
N LEU A 233 -13.66 -7.84 2.62
CA LEU A 233 -12.90 -9.08 2.50
C LEU A 233 -11.69 -9.11 3.45
N CYS A 234 -11.00 -7.97 3.62
CA CYS A 234 -9.96 -7.81 4.64
C CYS A 234 -10.53 -7.85 6.07
N MET A 235 -11.68 -7.21 6.32
CA MET A 235 -12.35 -7.20 7.62
C MET A 235 -12.71 -8.61 8.11
N GLU A 236 -13.40 -9.40 7.28
CA GLU A 236 -13.86 -10.76 7.58
C GLU A 236 -12.70 -11.70 7.94
N ASN A 237 -11.59 -11.56 7.22
CA ASN A 237 -10.39 -12.38 7.38
C ASN A 237 -9.37 -11.79 8.37
N ARG A 238 -9.66 -10.60 8.95
CA ARG A 238 -8.78 -9.82 9.84
C ARG A 238 -7.39 -9.53 9.26
N LEU A 239 -7.29 -9.34 7.94
CA LEU A 239 -6.04 -9.03 7.22
C LEU A 239 -5.74 -7.53 7.33
N PRO A 240 -4.71 -7.07 8.06
CA PRO A 240 -4.44 -5.66 8.24
C PRO A 240 -3.93 -4.98 6.96
N ILE A 241 -4.26 -3.70 6.81
CA ILE A 241 -3.87 -2.85 5.68
C ILE A 241 -3.04 -1.68 6.22
N TYR A 242 -1.85 -1.48 5.66
CA TYR A 242 -0.97 -0.35 5.97
C TYR A 242 -1.03 0.62 4.80
N VAL A 243 -1.55 1.84 5.01
CA VAL A 243 -1.72 2.86 3.97
C VAL A 243 -0.70 3.97 4.19
N PHE A 244 0.25 4.13 3.26
CA PHE A 244 1.39 5.04 3.42
C PHE A 244 1.79 5.71 2.10
N GLU A 245 2.49 6.84 2.18
CA GLU A 245 3.08 7.47 0.99
C GLU A 245 4.24 6.64 0.46
N LEU A 246 4.22 6.38 -0.85
CA LEU A 246 5.28 5.69 -1.59
C LEU A 246 6.49 6.63 -1.82
N ALA A 247 7.12 7.04 -0.71
CA ALA A 247 8.34 7.84 -0.66
C ALA A 247 9.53 7.03 -0.17
N ALA A 248 10.74 7.45 -0.57
CA ALA A 248 12.00 6.71 -0.45
C ALA A 248 12.21 6.02 0.91
N GLY A 249 12.12 4.69 0.90
CA GLY A 249 12.38 3.79 2.01
C GLY A 249 11.15 3.44 2.86
N ASN A 250 9.98 4.05 2.63
CA ASN A 250 8.79 3.76 3.44
C ASN A 250 8.32 2.31 3.31
N ILE A 251 8.55 1.62 2.17
CA ILE A 251 8.19 0.20 2.03
C ILE A 251 9.00 -0.64 3.03
N LEU A 252 10.30 -0.37 3.15
CA LEU A 252 11.20 -1.05 4.09
C LEU A 252 10.88 -0.74 5.55
N ARG A 253 10.57 0.52 5.86
CA ARG A 253 10.17 0.94 7.20
C ARG A 253 8.91 0.21 7.67
N VAL A 254 7.88 0.16 6.81
CA VAL A 254 6.64 -0.58 7.10
C VAL A 254 6.91 -2.09 7.19
N ALA A 255 7.74 -2.67 6.32
CA ALA A 255 8.11 -4.09 6.37
C ALA A 255 8.81 -4.49 7.68
N ARG A 256 9.57 -3.57 8.30
CA ARG A 256 10.19 -3.71 9.63
C ARG A 256 9.22 -3.42 10.80
N GLY A 257 7.97 -3.07 10.52
CA GLY A 257 6.96 -2.77 11.54
C GLY A 257 7.01 -1.33 12.08
N GLU A 258 7.74 -0.41 11.44
CA GLU A 258 7.63 1.01 11.78
C GLU A 258 6.21 1.53 11.49
N ARG A 259 5.70 2.36 12.40
CA ARG A 259 4.40 3.01 12.27
C ARG A 259 4.49 4.17 11.27
N VAL A 260 4.37 3.84 9.98
CA VAL A 260 4.33 4.81 8.88
C VAL A 260 2.93 4.84 8.28
N GLY A 261 2.35 6.03 8.16
CA GLY A 261 0.99 6.21 7.63
C GLY A 261 -0.08 5.66 8.57
N THR A 262 -1.15 5.12 7.98
CA THR A 262 -2.32 4.61 8.70
C THR A 262 -2.31 3.09 8.76
N ILE A 263 -2.56 2.53 9.95
CA ILE A 263 -2.77 1.09 10.14
C ILE A 263 -4.27 0.82 10.27
N ILE A 264 -4.80 -0.09 9.45
CA ILE A 264 -6.20 -0.52 9.47
C ILE A 264 -6.22 -1.97 9.93
N SER A 265 -6.88 -2.26 11.05
CA SER A 265 -6.95 -3.64 11.58
C SER A 265 -8.21 -3.88 12.41
N SER A 266 -8.80 -5.08 12.31
CA SER A 266 -9.91 -5.47 13.17
C SER A 266 -9.39 -6.13 14.45
N PRO A 267 -9.90 -5.78 15.65
CA PRO A 267 -9.47 -6.42 16.88
C PRO A 267 -9.77 -7.93 16.87
N ARG A 268 -8.94 -8.70 17.59
CA ARG A 268 -9.23 -10.10 17.86
C ARG A 268 -10.37 -10.16 18.87
N THR A 269 -11.59 -10.40 18.39
CA THR A 269 -12.70 -10.87 19.23
C THR A 269 -12.22 -12.08 20.03
N GLN A 270 -12.23 -11.96 21.36
CA GLN A 270 -12.14 -13.13 22.23
C GLN A 270 -13.34 -14.03 21.89
N PRO A 271 -13.18 -15.37 21.82
CA PRO A 271 -14.33 -16.25 21.70
C PRO A 271 -15.21 -16.02 22.93
N ALA A 272 -16.50 -15.73 22.71
CA ALA A 272 -17.43 -15.55 23.81
C ALA A 272 -17.37 -16.77 24.73
N GLU A 273 -17.21 -16.53 26.03
CA GLU A 273 -17.27 -17.60 27.03
C GLU A 273 -18.62 -18.29 26.88
N LYS A 274 -18.60 -19.62 26.67
CA LYS A 274 -19.83 -20.39 26.63
C LYS A 274 -20.35 -20.46 28.06
N GLU A 275 -21.46 -19.77 28.33
CA GLU A 275 -22.23 -19.98 29.54
C GLU A 275 -22.60 -21.47 29.65
N THR A 276 -22.19 -22.10 30.76
CA THR A 276 -22.39 -23.51 31.10
C THR A 276 -23.48 -23.68 32.15
#